data_AF-A0A2E8GBS8-F1
#
_entry.id   AF-A0A2E8GBS8-F1
#
_cell.length_a   1.000
_cell.length_b   1.000
_cell.length_c   1.000
_cell.angle_alpha   90.00
_cell.angle_beta   90.00
_cell.angle_gamma   90.00
#
_symmetry.space_group_name_H-M   'P 1'
#
loop_
_entity.id
_entity.type
_entity.pdbx_description
1 polymer ?
#
loop_
_entity_poly.entity_id
_entity_poly.type
_entity_poly.pdbx_seq_one_letter_code
_entity_poly.pdbx_strand_id
1 'polypeptide(L)'
;MMGLISSIVYGIRVWHFVCDVRRRIFLCYGCRTLTRFSSKAVLCVWIGNTSSDALFTREGRGGAMDRPTTLVRSHRGLSLILIGVACVLTIGCGSDNSVDSPQGAGSQEAGGLPQETFAEPSLSADPVLSSADPAPLFTLSSVAFSDNGEIPLAHACTLKGGDNISPTLAWSDAPDGTARLALIVDDESLPCGTGASACKHWQVYNIPADMSGFEKGQAVSDISGVTQGVNWDLTSNYAGPCPPNEHVYTFTLYALSGSVPAIEEGTALTRSQFQGRFEEHILGSAILRGLFAP
;
A
#
# COMPACT_ATOMS: atom_id res chain seq x y z
N MET A 1 40.80 -10.52 -35.93
CA MET A 1 41.62 -11.62 -35.38
C MET A 1 41.92 -11.24 -33.94
N MET A 2 41.10 -11.71 -33.00
CA MET A 2 41.16 -11.37 -31.57
C MET A 2 41.47 -12.65 -30.79
N GLY A 3 42.54 -12.63 -30.00
CA GLY A 3 42.94 -13.73 -29.13
C GLY A 3 42.25 -13.61 -27.77
N LEU A 4 41.68 -14.72 -27.28
CA LEU A 4 41.20 -14.90 -25.91
C LEU A 4 42.33 -15.51 -25.08
N ILE A 5 42.69 -14.88 -23.95
CA ILE A 5 43.53 -15.52 -22.92
C ILE A 5 42.60 -15.95 -21.79
N SER A 6 42.57 -17.25 -21.51
CA SER A 6 41.83 -17.87 -20.42
C SER A 6 42.81 -18.34 -19.35
N SER A 7 42.64 -17.87 -18.11
CA SER A 7 43.29 -18.46 -16.93
C SER A 7 42.22 -18.80 -15.89
N ILE A 8 42.25 -20.04 -15.41
CA ILE A 8 41.31 -20.60 -14.43
C ILE A 8 42.00 -20.64 -13.08
N VAL A 9 41.42 -20.00 -12.06
CA VAL A 9 41.74 -20.23 -10.65
C VAL A 9 40.42 -20.26 -9.87
N TYR A 10 40.12 -21.39 -9.21
CA TYR A 10 38.94 -21.63 -8.35
C TYR A 10 37.57 -21.31 -8.95
N GLY A 11 37.26 -21.81 -10.15
CA GLY A 11 35.88 -22.02 -10.62
C GLY A 11 35.01 -20.79 -10.90
N ILE A 12 35.52 -19.56 -10.77
CA ILE A 12 34.76 -18.34 -11.07
C ILE A 12 35.16 -17.82 -12.46
N ARG A 13 34.18 -17.67 -13.38
CA ARG A 13 34.38 -16.97 -14.65
C ARG A 13 34.22 -15.47 -14.45
N VAL A 14 35.32 -14.72 -14.57
CA VAL A 14 35.31 -13.26 -14.57
C VAL A 14 35.33 -12.76 -16.03
N TRP A 15 34.36 -11.93 -16.40
CA TRP A 15 34.34 -11.23 -17.68
C TRP A 15 34.80 -9.78 -17.47
N HIS A 16 35.84 -9.35 -18.17
CA HIS A 16 36.20 -7.93 -18.25
C HIS A 16 35.53 -7.30 -19.47
N PHE A 17 34.62 -6.35 -19.24
CA PHE A 17 34.19 -5.40 -20.26
C PHE A 17 35.00 -4.11 -20.10
N VAL A 18 35.78 -3.76 -21.12
CA VAL A 18 36.39 -2.44 -21.26
C VAL A 18 35.38 -1.56 -21.99
N CYS A 19 34.82 -0.56 -21.31
CA CYS A 19 33.97 0.47 -21.94
C CYS A 19 34.84 1.66 -22.39
N ASP A 20 34.87 1.89 -23.70
CA ASP A 20 35.45 3.07 -24.36
C ASP A 20 34.49 4.27 -24.24
N VAL A 21 34.91 5.32 -23.55
CA VAL A 21 34.15 6.56 -23.33
C VAL A 21 34.47 7.56 -24.45
N ARG A 22 33.90 7.35 -25.65
CA ARG A 22 33.80 8.40 -26.67
C ARG A 22 32.56 8.23 -27.57
N ARG A 23 31.43 8.80 -27.13
CA ARG A 23 30.57 9.73 -27.91
C ARG A 23 29.33 10.12 -27.10
N ARG A 24 29.16 11.43 -26.94
CA ARG A 24 28.03 12.13 -26.31
C ARG A 24 26.82 12.14 -27.25
N ILE A 25 25.61 12.21 -26.70
CA ILE A 25 24.55 13.22 -26.96
C ILE A 25 23.29 12.75 -26.20
N PHE A 26 22.88 13.52 -25.19
CA PHE A 26 21.48 13.59 -24.75
C PHE A 26 21.10 15.06 -24.67
N LEU A 27 20.03 15.41 -25.38
CA LEU A 27 19.38 16.72 -25.37
C LEU A 27 18.68 16.92 -24.02
N CYS A 28 19.03 18.00 -23.33
CA CYS A 28 18.30 18.53 -22.20
C CYS A 28 17.44 19.73 -22.66
N TYR A 29 16.13 19.62 -22.47
CA TYR A 29 15.20 20.73 -22.19
C TYR A 29 14.50 20.30 -20.90
N GLY A 30 14.45 21.01 -19.78
CA GLY A 30 14.99 22.28 -19.36
C GLY A 30 14.19 22.68 -18.12
N CYS A 31 14.82 22.80 -16.95
CA CYS A 31 14.53 23.87 -15.99
C CYS A 31 15.60 23.87 -14.89
N ARG A 32 16.01 25.07 -14.51
CA ARG A 32 17.22 25.41 -13.76
C ARG A 32 16.96 25.34 -12.26
N THR A 33 17.81 24.63 -11.52
CA THR A 33 18.66 25.26 -10.48
C THR A 33 19.85 24.38 -10.16
N LEU A 34 21.04 24.96 -10.32
CA LEU A 34 22.33 24.37 -10.04
C LEU A 34 22.57 24.29 -8.54
N THR A 35 22.92 23.11 -8.04
CA THR A 35 23.92 22.97 -6.97
C THR A 35 24.81 21.78 -7.31
N ARG A 36 26.12 22.07 -7.37
CA ARG A 36 27.20 21.10 -7.59
C ARG A 36 27.20 20.09 -6.46
N PHE A 37 27.22 18.79 -6.78
CA PHE A 37 27.83 17.79 -5.90
C PHE A 37 28.93 17.03 -6.62
N SER A 38 30.03 16.93 -5.89
CA SER A 38 31.31 16.34 -6.25
C SER A 38 31.22 14.82 -6.32
N SER A 39 31.91 14.26 -7.29
CA SER A 39 32.03 12.83 -7.60
C SER A 39 32.41 11.98 -6.39
N LYS A 40 31.56 10.99 -6.05
CA LYS A 40 32.00 9.72 -5.49
C LYS A 40 31.17 8.59 -6.09
N ALA A 41 31.85 7.70 -6.81
CA ALA A 41 31.30 6.48 -7.37
C ALA A 41 30.76 5.59 -6.24
N VAL A 42 29.52 5.13 -6.37
CA VAL A 42 28.94 4.10 -5.51
C VAL A 42 29.22 2.76 -6.17
N LEU A 43 30.02 1.93 -5.49
CA LEU A 43 30.26 0.54 -5.86
C LEU A 43 29.10 -0.30 -5.30
N CYS A 44 28.13 -0.66 -6.14
CA CYS A 44 27.09 -1.63 -5.77
C CYS A 44 27.63 -3.05 -5.99
N VAL A 45 27.86 -3.79 -4.90
CA VAL A 45 28.12 -5.24 -4.96
C VAL A 45 26.78 -5.95 -4.83
N TRP A 46 26.35 -6.63 -5.89
CA TRP A 46 25.16 -7.48 -5.90
C TRP A 46 25.58 -8.90 -5.52
N ILE A 47 25.17 -9.37 -4.34
CA ILE A 47 25.32 -10.77 -3.93
C ILE A 47 23.95 -11.42 -4.07
N GLY A 48 23.66 -11.93 -5.27
CA GLY A 48 22.48 -12.76 -5.51
C GLY A 48 22.72 -14.18 -5.00
N ASN A 49 21.89 -14.64 -4.06
CA ASN A 49 21.84 -16.03 -3.63
C ASN A 49 20.96 -16.80 -4.63
N THR A 50 21.53 -17.77 -5.36
CA THR A 50 20.78 -18.63 -6.28
C THR A 50 20.47 -19.95 -5.58
N SER A 51 19.29 -20.04 -4.97
CA SER A 51 18.67 -21.32 -4.62
C SER A 51 18.22 -22.00 -5.90
N SER A 52 18.87 -23.10 -6.24
CA SER A 52 18.53 -23.94 -7.38
C SER A 52 17.54 -25.00 -6.92
N ASP A 53 16.28 -24.93 -7.38
CA ASP A 53 15.36 -26.06 -7.31
C ASP A 53 15.15 -26.67 -8.69
N ALA A 54 15.03 -27.99 -8.66
CA ALA A 54 15.23 -28.93 -9.74
C ALA A 54 14.12 -28.91 -10.81
N LEU A 55 14.53 -29.06 -12.07
CA LEU A 55 13.74 -29.69 -13.11
C LEU A 55 14.48 -30.96 -13.54
N PHE A 56 13.90 -32.13 -13.26
CA PHE A 56 14.26 -33.36 -13.95
C PHE A 56 13.01 -34.09 -14.40
N THR A 57 13.05 -34.50 -15.66
CA THR A 57 11.99 -35.08 -16.46
C THR A 57 11.74 -36.56 -16.15
N ARG A 58 10.51 -36.96 -16.44
CA ARG A 58 9.95 -38.33 -16.37
C ARG A 58 10.50 -39.23 -17.48
N GLU A 59 10.96 -40.43 -17.13
CA GLU A 59 10.77 -41.66 -17.92
C GLU A 59 10.90 -42.90 -17.00
N GLY A 60 10.05 -43.90 -17.19
CA GLY A 60 9.88 -45.02 -16.25
C GLY A 60 10.28 -46.38 -16.81
N ARG A 61 10.49 -47.36 -15.92
CA ARG A 61 10.10 -48.78 -16.03
C ARG A 61 10.61 -49.61 -14.83
N GLY A 62 9.67 -50.31 -14.18
CA GLY A 62 9.80 -51.69 -13.68
C GLY A 62 10.59 -51.98 -12.41
N GLY A 63 10.01 -52.79 -11.51
CA GLY A 63 10.74 -53.59 -10.52
C GLY A 63 10.24 -53.48 -9.08
N ALA A 64 9.99 -54.63 -8.46
CA ALA A 64 9.29 -54.82 -7.18
C ALA A 64 10.22 -54.88 -5.93
N MET A 65 9.58 -54.79 -4.74
CA MET A 65 9.96 -55.30 -3.40
C MET A 65 11.26 -54.82 -2.73
N ASP A 66 11.14 -54.06 -1.62
CA ASP A 66 11.25 -54.53 -0.21
C ASP A 66 11.56 -53.38 0.77
N ARG A 67 11.02 -53.49 2.00
CA ARG A 67 11.25 -52.64 3.20
C ARG A 67 12.52 -53.07 3.96
N PRO A 68 12.95 -52.43 5.08
CA PRO A 68 12.97 -51.01 5.49
C PRO A 68 14.34 -50.57 6.12
N THR A 69 14.35 -49.37 6.73
CA THR A 69 15.25 -48.85 7.78
C THR A 69 16.70 -48.46 7.44
N THR A 70 16.99 -47.15 7.53
CA THR A 70 18.04 -46.63 8.44
C THR A 70 17.82 -45.14 8.72
N LEU A 71 17.74 -44.85 10.02
CA LEU A 71 17.75 -43.55 10.67
C LEU A 71 19.14 -42.90 10.49
N VAL A 72 19.22 -41.70 9.88
CA VAL A 72 20.44 -40.87 9.95
C VAL A 72 20.06 -39.50 10.49
N ARG A 73 20.39 -39.31 11.76
CA ARG A 73 20.36 -38.07 12.53
C ARG A 73 21.47 -37.15 12.01
N SER A 74 21.11 -36.03 11.38
CA SER A 74 22.06 -35.00 10.95
C SER A 74 21.90 -33.76 11.84
N HIS A 75 22.82 -33.60 12.79
CA HIS A 75 23.02 -32.36 13.53
C HIS A 75 23.77 -31.36 12.64
N ARG A 76 23.12 -30.27 12.26
CA ARG A 76 23.73 -29.00 11.84
C ARG A 76 22.88 -27.93 12.52
N GLY A 77 23.32 -27.25 13.57
CA GLY A 77 24.55 -26.47 13.63
C GLY A 77 24.13 -25.01 13.61
N LEU A 78 23.64 -24.51 14.75
CA LEU A 78 23.35 -23.10 14.99
C LEU A 78 24.60 -22.28 14.66
N SER A 79 24.47 -21.27 13.80
CA SER A 79 25.47 -20.21 13.65
C SER A 79 24.77 -18.87 13.81
N LEU A 80 24.83 -18.36 15.04
CA LEU A 80 24.52 -16.98 15.38
C LEU A 80 25.63 -16.10 14.82
N ILE A 81 25.31 -15.23 13.86
CA ILE A 81 26.21 -14.15 13.43
C ILE A 81 25.57 -12.83 13.87
N LEU A 82 26.07 -12.32 15.00
CA LEU A 82 25.87 -10.95 15.47
C LEU A 82 26.72 -10.01 14.60
N ILE A 83 26.09 -9.12 13.84
CA ILE A 83 26.77 -7.95 13.27
C ILE A 83 26.06 -6.71 13.82
N GLY A 84 26.66 -6.13 14.84
CA GLY A 84 26.33 -4.80 15.31
C GLY A 84 26.96 -3.75 14.40
N VAL A 85 26.15 -2.82 13.92
CA VAL A 85 26.63 -1.54 13.39
C VAL A 85 25.92 -0.44 14.17
N ALA A 86 26.64 0.14 15.13
CA ALA A 86 26.26 1.38 15.78
C ALA A 86 26.71 2.54 14.90
N CYS A 87 25.76 3.30 14.36
CA CYS A 87 26.03 4.63 13.83
C CYS A 87 25.38 5.66 14.78
N VAL A 88 26.22 6.20 15.66
CA VAL A 88 25.95 7.41 16.42
C VAL A 88 26.06 8.59 15.44
N LEU A 89 24.94 9.26 15.19
CA LEU A 89 24.93 10.61 14.63
C LEU A 89 24.05 11.48 15.52
N THR A 90 24.69 12.12 16.49
CA THR A 90 24.16 13.30 17.17
C THR A 90 24.47 14.50 16.30
N ILE A 91 23.43 15.13 15.72
CA ILE A 91 23.51 16.51 15.24
C ILE A 91 22.48 17.30 16.03
N GLY A 92 23.03 18.31 16.72
CA GLY A 92 22.37 19.08 17.77
C GLY A 92 21.26 20.01 17.30
N CYS A 93 20.47 20.37 18.31
CA CYS A 93 19.36 21.31 18.26
C CYS A 93 19.78 22.69 17.76
N GLY A 94 19.05 23.20 16.76
CA GLY A 94 18.95 24.63 16.48
C GLY A 94 17.74 25.18 17.24
N SER A 95 18.01 26.00 18.26
CA SER A 95 17.03 26.89 18.88
C SER A 95 16.96 28.16 18.03
N ASP A 96 15.76 28.63 17.69
CA ASP A 96 15.55 30.06 17.44
C ASP A 96 14.09 30.47 17.60
N ASN A 97 13.96 31.67 18.19
CA ASN A 97 12.86 32.64 18.13
C ASN A 97 11.88 32.71 19.30
N SER A 98 12.35 33.46 20.29
CA SER A 98 11.61 34.38 21.16
C SER A 98 10.57 35.19 20.37
N VAL A 99 9.30 35.06 20.74
CA VAL A 99 8.22 35.95 20.31
C VAL A 99 8.19 37.14 21.27
N ASP A 100 8.66 38.28 20.80
CA ASP A 100 8.51 39.57 21.48
C ASP A 100 7.11 40.13 21.22
N SER A 101 6.43 40.52 22.29
CA SER A 101 5.12 41.17 22.27
C SER A 101 5.30 42.65 22.59
N PRO A 102 4.69 43.57 21.82
CA PRO A 102 4.39 44.88 22.35
C PRO A 102 2.90 45.08 22.56
N GLN A 103 2.56 45.46 23.78
CA GLN A 103 1.32 46.14 24.13
C GLN A 103 1.28 47.51 23.46
N GLY A 104 0.09 47.94 23.06
CA GLY A 104 -0.18 49.31 22.59
C GLY A 104 -1.65 49.66 22.78
N ALA A 105 -1.93 50.34 23.89
CA ALA A 105 -3.21 50.99 24.17
C ALA A 105 -3.40 52.24 23.29
N GLY A 106 -4.65 52.58 22.97
CA GLY A 106 -4.97 53.84 22.29
C GLY A 106 -6.42 53.96 21.83
N SER A 107 -7.25 54.53 22.71
CA SER A 107 -8.58 55.10 22.45
C SER A 107 -8.56 56.22 21.39
N GLN A 108 -9.63 56.38 20.59
CA GLN A 108 -10.52 57.56 20.64
C GLN A 108 -11.56 57.62 19.50
N GLU A 109 -12.70 58.17 19.91
CA GLU A 109 -13.70 58.99 19.21
C GLU A 109 -14.64 58.44 18.14
N ALA A 110 -15.92 58.46 18.53
CA ALA A 110 -17.09 58.43 17.71
C ALA A 110 -17.31 59.80 17.02
N GLY A 111 -17.48 59.77 15.71
CA GLY A 111 -17.96 60.90 14.91
C GLY A 111 -19.08 60.41 13.99
N GLY A 112 -20.29 60.88 14.24
CA GLY A 112 -21.48 60.56 13.45
C GLY A 112 -21.48 61.26 12.09
N LEU A 113 -22.13 60.63 11.12
CA LEU A 113 -22.60 61.24 9.88
C LEU A 113 -23.90 60.55 9.41
N PRO A 114 -24.73 61.26 8.62
CA PRO A 114 -26.18 61.21 8.68
C PRO A 114 -26.83 60.07 7.89
N GLN A 115 -28.05 59.74 8.31
CA GLN A 115 -28.97 58.84 7.63
C GLN A 115 -29.40 59.42 6.28
N GLU A 116 -28.94 58.79 5.20
CA GLU A 116 -29.55 58.93 3.87
C GLU A 116 -30.66 57.88 3.73
N THR A 117 -31.88 58.37 3.52
CA THR A 117 -33.08 57.58 3.27
C THR A 117 -33.01 57.02 1.84
N PHE A 118 -32.76 55.72 1.71
CA PHE A 118 -32.94 55.00 0.45
C PHE A 118 -34.27 54.27 0.46
N ALA A 119 -35.11 54.62 -0.51
CA ALA A 119 -36.42 54.04 -0.78
C ALA A 119 -36.34 52.54 -1.06
N GLU A 120 -37.34 51.80 -0.56
CA GLU A 120 -37.51 50.36 -0.79
C GLU A 120 -37.84 50.07 -2.27
N PRO A 121 -37.10 49.18 -2.95
CA PRO A 121 -37.60 48.51 -4.12
C PRO A 121 -38.41 47.28 -3.69
N SER A 122 -39.70 47.31 -4.08
CA SER A 122 -40.65 46.21 -4.17
C SER A 122 -40.02 44.81 -4.26
N LEU A 123 -40.20 44.02 -3.20
CA LEU A 123 -39.97 42.58 -3.13
C LEU A 123 -40.88 41.83 -4.12
N SER A 124 -40.32 41.43 -5.26
CA SER A 124 -40.88 40.35 -6.06
C SER A 124 -39.75 39.54 -6.70
N ALA A 125 -39.19 38.64 -5.91
CA ALA A 125 -38.42 37.52 -6.41
C ALA A 125 -38.59 36.38 -5.41
N ASP A 126 -39.47 35.43 -5.75
CA ASP A 126 -39.50 34.13 -5.08
C ASP A 126 -38.15 33.46 -5.30
N PRO A 127 -37.38 33.11 -4.24
CA PRO A 127 -36.32 32.16 -4.42
C PRO A 127 -36.98 30.79 -4.57
N VAL A 128 -37.00 30.27 -5.79
CA VAL A 128 -37.10 28.83 -6.01
C VAL A 128 -35.84 28.23 -5.39
N LEU A 129 -35.92 27.90 -4.09
CA LEU A 129 -34.99 27.00 -3.43
C LEU A 129 -35.14 25.64 -4.11
N SER A 130 -34.35 25.44 -5.16
CA SER A 130 -34.08 24.13 -5.71
C SER A 130 -33.31 23.36 -4.64
N SER A 131 -34.04 22.66 -3.77
CA SER A 131 -33.51 21.60 -2.91
C SER A 131 -33.11 20.44 -3.82
N ALA A 132 -31.94 20.52 -4.44
CA ALA A 132 -31.28 19.32 -4.93
C ALA A 132 -30.96 18.49 -3.69
N ASP A 133 -31.58 17.32 -3.56
CA ASP A 133 -31.18 16.33 -2.57
C ASP A 133 -29.66 16.12 -2.72
N PRO A 134 -28.89 16.13 -1.61
CA PRO A 134 -27.47 15.86 -1.69
C PRO A 134 -27.28 14.49 -2.36
N ALA A 135 -26.39 14.44 -3.35
CA ALA A 135 -26.03 13.19 -4.00
C ALA A 135 -25.68 12.13 -2.93
N PRO A 136 -26.12 10.87 -3.11
CA PRO A 136 -25.91 9.85 -2.10
C PRO A 136 -24.41 9.63 -1.86
N LEU A 137 -24.04 9.41 -0.60
CA LEU A 137 -22.64 9.25 -0.20
C LEU A 137 -22.17 7.84 -0.52
N PHE A 138 -21.00 7.70 -1.16
CA PHE A 138 -20.37 6.41 -1.39
C PHE A 138 -20.08 5.71 -0.05
N THR A 139 -20.66 4.53 0.18
CA THR A 139 -20.56 3.82 1.47
C THR A 139 -19.91 2.44 1.36
N LEU A 140 -19.30 2.01 2.48
CA LEU A 140 -18.81 0.66 2.70
C LEU A 140 -19.25 0.22 4.09
N SER A 141 -19.83 -0.97 4.19
CA SER A 141 -20.39 -1.50 5.43
C SER A 141 -20.23 -3.02 5.52
N SER A 142 -20.48 -3.56 6.71
CA SER A 142 -20.50 -4.98 6.98
C SER A 142 -21.65 -5.30 7.93
N VAL A 143 -22.31 -6.43 7.73
CA VAL A 143 -23.27 -6.97 8.72
C VAL A 143 -22.57 -7.72 9.85
N ALA A 144 -21.27 -8.00 9.72
CA ALA A 144 -20.50 -8.71 10.73
C ALA A 144 -20.04 -7.80 11.88
N PHE A 145 -19.79 -6.52 11.60
CA PHE A 145 -19.38 -5.51 12.58
C PHE A 145 -19.71 -4.09 12.10
N SER A 146 -19.97 -3.18 13.03
CA SER A 146 -20.14 -1.75 12.75
C SER A 146 -18.80 -1.05 12.55
N ASP A 147 -18.80 0.16 11.99
CA ASP A 147 -17.58 0.98 11.91
C ASP A 147 -16.99 1.25 13.31
N ASN A 148 -15.68 1.02 13.43
CA ASN A 148 -14.92 0.99 14.69
C ASN A 148 -15.41 -0.04 15.72
N GLY A 149 -16.25 -0.99 15.31
CA GLY A 149 -16.71 -2.10 16.11
C GLY A 149 -15.72 -3.26 16.15
N GLU A 150 -15.99 -4.23 17.02
CA GLU A 150 -15.19 -5.44 17.16
C GLU A 150 -15.41 -6.39 15.97
N ILE A 151 -14.33 -6.84 15.35
CA ILE A 151 -14.35 -7.86 14.29
C ILE A 151 -14.58 -9.23 14.95
N PRO A 152 -15.64 -9.97 14.58
CA PRO A 152 -15.89 -11.29 15.13
C PRO A 152 -14.74 -12.28 14.93
N LEU A 153 -14.56 -13.17 15.91
CA LEU A 153 -13.48 -14.18 15.94
C LEU A 153 -13.39 -15.02 14.65
N ALA A 154 -14.52 -15.33 14.01
CA ALA A 154 -14.55 -16.09 12.75
C ALA A 154 -13.70 -15.45 11.62
N HIS A 155 -13.47 -14.14 11.66
CA HIS A 155 -12.67 -13.42 10.68
C HIS A 155 -11.19 -13.33 11.05
N ALA A 156 -10.82 -13.65 12.29
CA ALA A 156 -9.42 -13.67 12.74
C ALA A 156 -8.64 -14.87 12.21
N CYS A 157 -7.32 -14.80 12.27
CA CYS A 157 -6.43 -15.90 11.90
C CYS A 157 -6.65 -17.12 12.81
N THR A 158 -6.28 -18.30 12.30
CA THR A 158 -6.39 -19.57 13.04
C THR A 158 -5.53 -19.63 14.29
N LEU A 159 -4.40 -18.90 14.33
CA LEU A 159 -3.54 -18.80 15.53
C LEU A 159 -4.21 -18.05 16.69
N LYS A 160 -5.28 -17.29 16.42
CA LYS A 160 -6.12 -16.65 17.43
C LYS A 160 -7.41 -17.41 17.70
N GLY A 161 -7.61 -18.58 17.09
CA GLY A 161 -8.83 -19.37 17.21
C GLY A 161 -9.95 -18.93 16.26
N GLY A 162 -9.64 -18.11 15.25
CA GLY A 162 -10.57 -17.75 14.18
C GLY A 162 -10.55 -18.73 13.01
N ASP A 163 -11.44 -18.49 12.04
CA ASP A 163 -11.59 -19.33 10.85
C ASP A 163 -10.84 -18.77 9.63
N ASN A 164 -10.26 -17.57 9.73
CA ASN A 164 -9.61 -16.83 8.66
C ASN A 164 -10.51 -16.61 7.43
N ILE A 165 -11.79 -16.29 7.67
CA ILE A 165 -12.81 -16.09 6.63
C ILE A 165 -13.05 -14.59 6.44
N SER A 166 -13.06 -14.09 5.21
CA SER A 166 -13.37 -12.67 4.95
C SER A 166 -14.79 -12.30 5.43
N PRO A 167 -15.00 -11.08 5.97
CA PRO A 167 -16.33 -10.62 6.36
C PRO A 167 -17.22 -10.38 5.14
N THR A 168 -18.54 -10.46 5.35
CA THR A 168 -19.49 -9.89 4.38
C THR A 168 -19.23 -8.39 4.27
N LEU A 169 -19.11 -7.88 3.06
CA LEU A 169 -18.96 -6.45 2.76
C LEU A 169 -20.05 -6.03 1.80
N ALA A 170 -20.62 -4.85 2.03
CA ALA A 170 -21.61 -4.25 1.15
C ALA A 170 -21.26 -2.78 0.91
N TRP A 171 -21.44 -2.31 -0.31
CA TRP A 171 -21.23 -0.93 -0.70
C TRP A 171 -22.34 -0.44 -1.62
N SER A 172 -22.60 0.85 -1.57
CA SER A 172 -23.62 1.52 -2.37
C SER A 172 -23.13 2.88 -2.83
N ASP A 173 -23.78 3.42 -3.86
CA ASP A 173 -23.62 4.82 -4.27
C ASP A 173 -22.19 5.16 -4.72
N ALA A 174 -21.58 4.25 -5.51
CA ALA A 174 -20.32 4.55 -6.16
C ALA A 174 -20.46 5.80 -7.07
N PRO A 175 -19.48 6.73 -7.07
CA PRO A 175 -19.56 7.96 -7.85
C PRO A 175 -19.79 7.71 -9.35
N ASP A 176 -20.46 8.64 -10.02
CA ASP A 176 -20.64 8.60 -11.47
C ASP A 176 -19.31 8.49 -12.21
N GLY A 177 -19.25 7.66 -13.24
CA GLY A 177 -18.03 7.38 -14.00
C GLY A 177 -17.13 6.29 -13.42
N THR A 178 -17.53 5.68 -12.30
CA THR A 178 -16.86 4.48 -11.76
C THR A 178 -16.92 3.35 -12.79
N ALA A 179 -15.74 2.89 -13.22
CA ALA A 179 -15.61 1.74 -14.12
C ALA A 179 -15.17 0.48 -13.37
N ARG A 180 -14.39 0.65 -12.30
CA ARG A 180 -13.83 -0.42 -11.46
C ARG A 180 -13.76 0.02 -10.01
N LEU A 181 -13.83 -0.94 -9.10
CA LEU A 181 -13.55 -0.73 -7.67
C LEU A 181 -12.26 -1.46 -7.27
N ALA A 182 -11.63 -0.98 -6.20
CA ALA A 182 -10.52 -1.65 -5.54
C ALA A 182 -10.70 -1.62 -4.02
N LEU A 183 -10.59 -2.77 -3.37
CA LEU A 183 -10.63 -2.92 -1.93
C LEU A 183 -9.21 -3.12 -1.40
N ILE A 184 -8.79 -2.27 -0.46
CA ILE A 184 -7.53 -2.40 0.26
C ILE A 184 -7.84 -2.50 1.75
N VAL A 185 -7.35 -3.58 2.36
CA VAL A 185 -7.40 -3.83 3.80
C VAL A 185 -5.98 -3.87 4.31
N ASP A 186 -5.64 -2.92 5.19
CA ASP A 186 -4.36 -2.88 5.87
C ASP A 186 -4.47 -2.50 7.35
N ASP A 187 -3.38 -2.75 8.06
CA ASP A 187 -3.20 -2.49 9.48
C ASP A 187 -1.92 -1.66 9.68
N GLU A 188 -2.08 -0.49 10.29
CA GLU A 188 -1.02 0.48 10.57
C GLU A 188 -0.61 0.50 12.06
N SER A 189 -1.05 -0.50 12.83
CA SER A 189 -0.77 -0.63 14.26
C SER A 189 0.58 -1.32 14.50
N LEU A 190 1.32 -0.94 15.54
CA LEU A 190 2.59 -1.60 15.88
C LEU A 190 2.37 -3.10 16.18
N PRO A 191 3.22 -4.02 15.69
CA PRO A 191 4.52 -3.79 15.05
C PRO A 191 4.46 -3.56 13.53
N CYS A 192 3.28 -3.53 12.92
CA CYS A 192 3.15 -3.05 11.55
C CYS A 192 3.59 -1.57 11.48
N GLY A 193 4.16 -1.17 10.34
CA GLY A 193 4.48 0.23 10.12
C GLY A 193 3.26 1.02 9.64
N THR A 194 3.44 2.33 9.45
CA THR A 194 2.40 3.19 8.85
C THR A 194 2.63 3.38 7.36
N GLY A 195 1.60 3.85 6.65
CA GLY A 195 1.68 4.21 5.23
C GLY A 195 2.19 3.08 4.34
N ALA A 196 3.37 3.24 3.72
CA ALA A 196 3.95 2.24 2.83
C ALA A 196 4.43 0.96 3.55
N SER A 197 4.57 1.00 4.88
CA SER A 197 5.03 -0.13 5.71
C SER A 197 3.89 -0.86 6.44
N ALA A 198 2.63 -0.52 6.13
CA ALA A 198 1.45 -1.17 6.70
C ALA A 198 1.40 -2.67 6.37
N CYS A 199 0.84 -3.45 7.29
CA CYS A 199 0.57 -4.86 7.05
C CYS A 199 -0.62 -4.98 6.11
N LYS A 200 -0.40 -5.64 4.98
CA LYS A 200 -1.40 -5.85 3.93
C LYS A 200 -2.24 -7.07 4.28
N HIS A 201 -3.51 -6.90 4.61
CA HIS A 201 -4.41 -7.98 4.98
C HIS A 201 -5.20 -8.53 3.80
N TRP A 202 -5.65 -7.66 2.91
CA TRP A 202 -6.37 -8.08 1.71
C TRP A 202 -6.35 -6.98 0.66
N GLN A 203 -6.04 -7.33 -0.59
CA GLN A 203 -6.10 -6.41 -1.72
C GLN A 203 -6.86 -7.08 -2.84
N VAL A 204 -7.91 -6.42 -3.31
CA VAL A 204 -8.77 -6.91 -4.40
C VAL A 204 -8.93 -5.77 -5.38
N TYR A 205 -8.66 -6.03 -6.65
CA TYR A 205 -8.64 -5.03 -7.72
C TYR A 205 -9.56 -5.42 -8.86
N ASN A 206 -9.80 -4.45 -9.74
CA ASN A 206 -10.59 -4.62 -10.96
C ASN A 206 -12.01 -5.15 -10.70
N ILE A 207 -12.56 -4.88 -9.51
CA ILE A 207 -13.93 -5.26 -9.14
C ILE A 207 -14.89 -4.53 -10.10
N PRO A 208 -15.82 -5.23 -10.77
CA PRO A 208 -16.80 -4.58 -11.62
C PRO A 208 -17.61 -3.51 -10.89
N ALA A 209 -17.88 -2.38 -11.54
CA ALA A 209 -18.59 -1.26 -10.92
C ALA A 209 -20.05 -1.57 -10.54
N ASP A 210 -20.64 -2.61 -11.14
CA ASP A 210 -22.01 -3.07 -10.87
C ASP A 210 -22.11 -4.08 -9.72
N MET A 211 -20.98 -4.56 -9.19
CA MET A 211 -20.98 -5.32 -7.94
C MET A 211 -21.32 -4.40 -6.76
N SER A 212 -22.00 -4.94 -5.75
CA SER A 212 -22.43 -4.21 -4.55
C SER A 212 -21.90 -4.81 -3.25
N GLY A 213 -21.05 -5.83 -3.31
CA GLY A 213 -20.56 -6.50 -2.11
C GLY A 213 -19.77 -7.77 -2.34
N PHE A 214 -19.26 -8.31 -1.24
CA PHE A 214 -18.74 -9.66 -1.14
C PHE A 214 -19.49 -10.43 -0.06
N GLU A 215 -19.84 -11.68 -0.34
CA GLU A 215 -20.37 -12.59 0.66
C GLU A 215 -19.26 -13.05 1.62
N LYS A 216 -19.65 -13.48 2.83
CA LYS A 216 -18.71 -14.03 3.82
C LYS A 216 -17.91 -15.17 3.19
N GLY A 217 -16.59 -15.04 3.19
CA GLY A 217 -15.69 -16.07 2.67
C GLY A 217 -15.75 -16.28 1.16
N GLN A 218 -16.32 -15.35 0.40
CA GLN A 218 -16.38 -15.48 -1.05
C GLN A 218 -14.96 -15.56 -1.64
N ALA A 219 -14.74 -16.59 -2.46
CA ALA A 219 -13.51 -16.72 -3.25
C ALA A 219 -13.56 -15.73 -4.42
N VAL A 220 -12.84 -14.61 -4.31
CA VAL A 220 -12.85 -13.58 -5.36
C VAL A 220 -12.14 -14.03 -6.64
N SER A 221 -11.35 -15.11 -6.59
CA SER A 221 -10.77 -15.78 -7.76
C SER A 221 -11.82 -16.31 -8.73
N ASP A 222 -13.04 -16.56 -8.25
CA ASP A 222 -14.14 -17.08 -9.06
C ASP A 222 -14.87 -15.96 -9.83
N ILE A 223 -14.53 -14.69 -9.54
CA ILE A 223 -15.14 -13.52 -10.17
C ILE A 223 -14.29 -13.11 -11.37
N SER A 224 -14.88 -13.20 -12.56
CA SER A 224 -14.18 -12.90 -13.82
C SER A 224 -13.58 -11.49 -13.83
N GLY A 225 -12.29 -11.39 -14.10
CA GLY A 225 -11.57 -10.13 -14.26
C GLY A 225 -11.13 -9.46 -12.97
N VAL A 226 -11.53 -9.99 -11.80
CA VAL A 226 -11.03 -9.57 -10.50
C VAL A 226 -9.65 -10.15 -10.27
N THR A 227 -8.75 -9.36 -9.70
CA THR A 227 -7.40 -9.78 -9.31
C THR A 227 -7.14 -9.49 -7.85
N GLN A 228 -6.20 -10.20 -7.24
CA GLN A 228 -5.80 -10.03 -5.85
C GLN A 228 -4.33 -9.65 -5.72
N GLY A 229 -3.99 -9.00 -4.61
CA GLY A 229 -2.62 -8.78 -4.18
C GLY A 229 -2.09 -9.88 -3.27
N VAL A 230 -0.77 -9.88 -3.09
CA VAL A 230 -0.12 -10.71 -2.06
C VAL A 230 -0.18 -10.00 -0.70
N ASN A 231 -0.76 -10.66 0.29
CA ASN A 231 -0.89 -10.16 1.65
C ASN A 231 0.40 -10.34 2.48
N TRP A 232 0.36 -10.02 3.77
CA TRP A 232 1.52 -10.12 4.66
C TRP A 232 1.95 -11.57 4.98
N ASP A 233 1.06 -12.56 4.81
CA ASP A 233 1.35 -13.99 5.02
C ASP A 233 1.84 -14.71 3.75
N LEU A 234 2.10 -13.93 2.68
CA LEU A 234 2.58 -14.38 1.38
C LEU A 234 1.59 -15.21 0.57
N THR A 235 0.29 -15.06 0.84
CA THR A 235 -0.78 -15.66 0.04
C THR A 235 -1.60 -14.62 -0.72
N SER A 236 -2.36 -15.07 -1.73
CA SER A 236 -3.28 -14.24 -2.53
C SER A 236 -4.73 -14.43 -2.08
N ASN A 237 -5.00 -14.26 -0.80
CA ASN A 237 -6.33 -14.30 -0.21
C ASN A 237 -6.43 -13.34 0.98
N TYR A 238 -7.60 -13.30 1.60
CA TYR A 238 -7.79 -12.62 2.87
C TYR A 238 -6.89 -13.24 3.95
N ALA A 239 -6.09 -12.40 4.63
CA ALA A 239 -5.41 -12.71 5.87
C ALA A 239 -6.14 -12.03 7.02
N GLY A 240 -6.73 -12.81 7.92
CA GLY A 240 -7.48 -12.31 9.07
C GLY A 240 -6.62 -11.60 10.12
N PRO A 241 -7.23 -10.82 11.03
CA PRO A 241 -6.55 -10.29 12.20
C PRO A 241 -5.75 -11.34 12.96
N CYS A 242 -4.47 -11.05 13.22
CA CYS A 242 -3.59 -11.92 13.98
C CYS A 242 -2.68 -11.16 14.97
N PRO A 243 -3.17 -10.12 15.68
CA PRO A 243 -2.28 -9.19 16.34
C PRO A 243 -1.81 -9.67 17.73
N PRO A 244 -0.66 -9.20 18.24
CA PRO A 244 -0.22 -9.47 19.61
C PRO A 244 -1.00 -8.69 20.67
N ASN A 245 -1.65 -7.58 20.30
CA ASN A 245 -2.50 -6.71 21.14
C ASN A 245 -3.68 -6.19 20.30
N GLU A 246 -4.49 -5.28 20.82
CA GLU A 246 -5.57 -4.67 20.02
C GLU A 246 -5.01 -3.85 18.85
N HIS A 247 -5.52 -4.12 17.63
CA HIS A 247 -5.16 -3.44 16.39
C HIS A 247 -6.40 -2.92 15.66
N VAL A 248 -6.20 -1.94 14.78
CA VAL A 248 -7.23 -1.41 13.88
C VAL A 248 -6.98 -1.87 12.45
N TYR A 249 -7.98 -2.52 11.87
CA TYR A 249 -7.98 -2.95 10.47
C TYR A 249 -8.82 -1.99 9.64
N THR A 250 -8.21 -1.36 8.65
CA THR A 250 -8.89 -0.37 7.81
C THR A 250 -9.21 -0.95 6.44
N PHE A 251 -10.49 -1.12 6.16
CA PHE A 251 -11.02 -1.48 4.85
C PHE A 251 -11.29 -0.18 4.10
N THR A 252 -10.68 0.00 2.92
CA THR A 252 -10.96 1.14 2.05
C THR A 252 -11.30 0.67 0.66
N LEU A 253 -12.51 1.03 0.22
CA LEU A 253 -12.98 0.79 -1.13
C LEU A 253 -12.78 2.06 -1.94
N TYR A 254 -12.11 1.95 -3.08
CA TYR A 254 -11.85 3.03 -4.02
C TYR A 254 -12.68 2.85 -5.28
N ALA A 255 -13.31 3.93 -5.72
CA ALA A 255 -13.96 4.02 -7.01
C ALA A 255 -12.99 4.59 -8.05
N LEU A 256 -12.75 3.87 -9.13
CA LEU A 256 -11.78 4.22 -10.17
C LEU A 256 -12.45 4.54 -11.49
N SER A 257 -11.95 5.56 -12.16
CA SER A 257 -12.29 5.88 -13.55
C SER A 257 -11.79 4.79 -14.54
N GLY A 258 -12.39 4.75 -15.73
CA GLY A 258 -12.08 3.75 -16.76
C GLY A 258 -10.72 3.88 -17.45
N SER A 259 -9.94 4.93 -17.13
CA SER A 259 -8.60 5.14 -17.70
C SER A 259 -7.50 4.34 -16.99
N VAL A 260 -7.80 3.71 -15.85
CA VAL A 260 -6.85 2.86 -15.11
C VAL A 260 -6.64 1.53 -15.86
N PRO A 261 -5.40 1.18 -16.24
CA PRO A 261 -5.08 -0.15 -16.74
C PRO A 261 -5.45 -1.22 -15.70
N ALA A 262 -5.77 -2.43 -16.16
CA ALA A 262 -6.03 -3.53 -15.23
C ALA A 262 -4.83 -3.73 -14.28
N ILE A 263 -5.12 -3.86 -12.99
CA ILE A 263 -4.09 -4.10 -11.97
C ILE A 263 -3.78 -5.60 -11.96
N GLU A 264 -2.51 -5.95 -12.17
CA GLU A 264 -2.06 -7.33 -12.31
C GLU A 264 -2.20 -8.14 -11.00
N GLU A 265 -2.47 -9.44 -11.15
CA GLU A 265 -2.46 -10.41 -10.05
C GLU A 265 -1.12 -10.38 -9.28
N GLY A 266 -1.21 -10.49 -7.96
CA GLY A 266 -0.08 -10.41 -7.05
C GLY A 266 0.41 -8.99 -6.74
N THR A 267 -0.20 -7.95 -7.32
CA THR A 267 0.13 -6.55 -6.99
C THR A 267 -0.17 -6.26 -5.51
N ALA A 268 0.85 -6.01 -4.70
CA ALA A 268 0.69 -5.80 -3.27
C ALA A 268 0.87 -4.32 -2.90
N LEU A 269 -0.23 -3.61 -2.64
CA LEU A 269 -0.22 -2.19 -2.27
C LEU A 269 -0.90 -1.94 -0.93
N THR A 270 -0.29 -1.12 -0.07
CA THR A 270 -0.99 -0.50 1.06
C THR A 270 -1.91 0.61 0.57
N ARG A 271 -2.80 1.12 1.44
CA ARG A 271 -3.69 2.24 1.08
C ARG A 271 -2.90 3.47 0.65
N SER A 272 -1.82 3.80 1.37
CA SER A 272 -0.96 4.94 1.03
C SER A 272 -0.30 4.78 -0.34
N GLN A 273 0.20 3.57 -0.66
CA GLN A 273 0.80 3.31 -1.97
C GLN A 273 -0.25 3.33 -3.09
N PHE A 274 -1.44 2.79 -2.83
CA PHE A 274 -2.54 2.77 -3.77
C PHE A 274 -3.00 4.19 -4.11
N GLN A 275 -3.25 5.02 -3.09
CA GLN A 275 -3.63 6.43 -3.26
C GLN A 275 -2.56 7.19 -4.04
N GLY A 276 -1.28 7.10 -3.65
CA GLY A 276 -0.21 7.81 -4.36
C GLY A 276 -0.01 7.34 -5.80
N ARG A 277 -0.34 6.08 -6.12
CA ARG A 277 -0.21 5.54 -7.49
C ARG A 277 -1.39 5.89 -8.39
N PHE A 278 -2.60 6.00 -7.84
CA PHE A 278 -3.85 6.12 -8.61
C PHE A 278 -4.64 7.41 -8.32
N GLU A 279 -4.03 8.38 -7.64
CA GLU A 279 -4.67 9.64 -7.19
C GLU A 279 -5.56 10.29 -8.27
N GLU A 280 -5.01 10.49 -9.46
CA GLU A 280 -5.73 11.14 -10.58
C GLU A 280 -6.92 10.33 -11.13
N HIS A 281 -7.03 9.07 -10.73
CA HIS A 281 -8.07 8.16 -11.20
C HIS A 281 -9.12 7.82 -10.14
N ILE A 282 -8.89 8.18 -8.88
CA ILE A 282 -9.81 7.93 -7.78
C ILE A 282 -10.94 8.96 -7.83
N LEU A 283 -12.16 8.48 -8.07
CA LEU A 283 -13.37 9.30 -8.11
C LEU A 283 -14.00 9.47 -6.73
N GLY A 284 -13.72 8.54 -5.82
CA GLY A 284 -14.19 8.56 -4.45
C GLY A 284 -13.70 7.35 -3.67
N SER A 285 -13.88 7.39 -2.36
CA SER A 285 -13.53 6.29 -1.47
C SER A 285 -14.49 6.17 -0.30
N ALA A 286 -14.70 4.94 0.17
CA ALA A 286 -15.46 4.63 1.37
C ALA A 286 -14.60 3.82 2.33
N ILE A 287 -14.75 4.04 3.64
CA ILE A 287 -13.91 3.44 4.68
C ILE A 287 -14.79 2.73 5.71
N LEU A 288 -14.36 1.54 6.11
CA LEU A 288 -14.87 0.79 7.26
C LEU A 288 -13.67 0.37 8.12
N ARG A 289 -13.73 0.63 9.42
CA ARG A 289 -12.70 0.19 10.39
C ARG A 289 -13.27 -0.89 11.30
N GLY A 290 -12.43 -1.86 11.63
CA GLY A 290 -12.74 -2.86 12.63
C GLY A 290 -11.60 -3.01 13.63
N LEU A 291 -11.95 -3.25 14.88
CA LEU A 291 -11.02 -3.52 15.98
C LEU A 291 -10.93 -5.02 16.22
N PHE A 292 -9.75 -5.54 16.47
CA PHE A 292 -9.60 -6.90 16.96
C PHE A 292 -8.56 -6.95 18.06
N ALA A 293 -8.94 -7.57 19.18
CA ALA A 293 -8.07 -7.87 20.30
C ALA A 293 -7.94 -9.40 20.48
N PRO A 294 -6.74 -9.91 20.78
CA PRO A 294 -6.48 -11.35 20.91
C PRO A 294 -6.98 -11.98 22.21
#